data_AF-X1N561-F1
#
_entry.id   AF-X1N561-F1
#
_cell.length_a   1.000
_cell.length_b   1.000
_cell.length_c   1.000
_cell.angle_alpha   90.00
_cell.angle_beta   90.00
_cell.angle_gamma   90.00
#
_symmetry.space_group_name_H-M   'P 1'
#
loop_
_entity.id
_entity.type
_entity.pdbx_description
1 polymer ?
#
loop_
_entity_poly.entity_id
_entity_poly.type
_entity_poly.pdbx_seq_one_letter_code
_entity_poly.pdbx_strand_id
1 'polypeptide(L)'
;MVLDNPRIAKRRVAIGSYAGDDADDVQVVTGFKCCLVVILATGAHCAIMVPGMAQNGTVALAGGTAIHATDGFVTFTTGDGVRTAGWTYYWMALEAD
;
A
#
# COMPACT_ATOMS: atom_id res chain seq x y z
N MET A 1 11.70 25.91 17.01
CA MET A 1 12.03 24.91 18.05
C MET A 1 11.75 23.54 17.45
N VAL A 2 12.79 22.82 17.04
CA VAL A 2 12.65 21.45 16.51
C VAL A 2 12.76 20.52 17.71
N LEU A 3 11.65 19.88 18.07
CA LEU A 3 11.64 18.83 19.09
C LEU A 3 12.11 17.53 18.40
N ASP A 4 13.43 17.33 18.32
CA ASP A 4 13.96 16.03 17.95
C ASP A 4 13.71 15.07 19.12
N ASN A 5 12.69 14.22 18.99
CA ASN A 5 12.41 13.16 19.95
C ASN A 5 13.27 11.94 19.57
N PRO A 6 14.27 11.56 20.37
CA PRO A 6 15.17 10.44 20.05
C PRO A 6 14.47 9.08 20.02
N ARG A 7 13.19 9.01 20.41
CA ARG A 7 12.35 7.81 20.31
C ARG A 7 11.60 7.69 18.98
N ILE A 8 11.69 8.68 18.10
CA ILE A 8 10.97 8.71 16.82
C ILE A 8 11.99 8.81 15.68
N ALA A 9 12.13 7.75 14.90
CA ALA A 9 12.91 7.79 13.67
C ALA A 9 12.18 8.62 12.61
N LYS A 10 12.92 9.46 11.88
CA LYS A 10 12.39 10.14 10.69
C LYS A 10 12.36 9.13 9.55
N ARG A 11 11.17 8.91 8.97
CA ARG A 11 10.95 8.01 7.82
C ARG A 11 10.30 8.77 6.68
N ARG A 12 10.56 8.37 5.43
CA ARG A 12 9.85 8.91 4.28
C ARG A 12 8.41 8.39 4.24
N VAL A 13 7.51 9.26 3.77
CA VAL A 13 6.11 8.95 3.49
C VAL A 13 5.83 9.35 2.06
N ALA A 14 5.19 8.47 1.30
CA ALA A 14 4.64 8.75 -0.01
C ALA A 14 3.12 8.64 0.06
N ILE A 15 2.42 9.52 -0.65
CA ILE A 15 0.97 9.48 -0.80
C ILE A 15 0.64 9.62 -2.28
N GLY A 16 -0.49 9.04 -2.70
CA GLY A 16 -0.92 9.18 -4.07
C GLY A 16 -2.29 8.58 -4.32
N SER A 17 -2.62 8.47 -5.60
CA SER A 17 -3.85 7.81 -6.05
C SER A 17 -3.64 7.14 -7.40
N TYR A 18 -4.49 6.16 -7.69
CA TYR A 18 -4.61 5.55 -9.02
C TYR A 18 -6.06 5.14 -9.27
N ALA A 19 -6.43 5.05 -10.55
CA ALA A 19 -7.69 4.46 -10.97
C ALA A 19 -7.54 2.93 -11.05
N GLY A 20 -8.56 2.20 -10.61
CA GLY A 20 -8.65 0.76 -10.84
C GLY A 20 -8.94 0.44 -12.30
N ASP A 21 -8.38 -0.66 -12.78
CA ASP A 21 -8.43 -1.13 -14.17
C ASP A 21 -8.56 -2.66 -14.30
N ASP A 22 -8.89 -3.34 -13.20
CA ASP A 22 -8.96 -4.80 -13.06
C ASP A 22 -7.65 -5.55 -13.37
N ALA A 23 -6.50 -4.86 -13.44
CA ALA A 23 -5.21 -5.50 -13.64
C ALA A 23 -4.68 -6.16 -12.37
N ASP A 24 -3.82 -7.16 -12.54
CA ASP A 24 -3.01 -7.77 -11.49
C ASP A 24 -1.53 -7.37 -11.63
N ASP A 25 -0.75 -7.56 -10.56
CA ASP A 25 0.71 -7.34 -10.55
C ASP A 25 1.16 -5.91 -10.93
N VAL A 26 0.36 -4.89 -10.61
CA VAL A 26 0.70 -3.51 -10.96
C VAL A 26 1.57 -2.87 -9.88
N GLN A 27 2.79 -2.49 -10.27
CA GLN A 27 3.73 -1.76 -9.45
C GLN A 27 3.30 -0.30 -9.26
N VAL A 28 3.24 0.14 -8.00
CA VAL A 28 3.18 1.54 -7.61
C VAL A 28 4.56 1.96 -7.09
N VAL A 29 5.18 2.92 -7.77
CA VAL A 29 6.54 3.40 -7.45
C VAL A 29 6.49 4.52 -6.41
N THR A 30 7.25 4.37 -5.32
CA THR A 30 7.30 5.35 -4.22
C THR A 30 8.67 6.00 -4.03
N GLY A 31 9.74 5.45 -4.63
CA GLY A 31 11.12 5.88 -4.38
C GLY A 31 11.80 5.15 -3.21
N PHE A 32 11.14 4.15 -2.62
CA PHE A 32 11.65 3.36 -1.50
C PHE A 32 10.91 2.04 -1.29
N LYS A 33 11.59 1.05 -0.70
CA LYS A 33 10.93 -0.15 -0.18
C LYS A 33 9.97 0.23 0.95
N CYS A 34 8.71 -0.19 0.87
CA CYS A 34 7.71 0.13 1.88
C CYS A 34 7.74 -0.88 3.05
N CYS A 35 7.33 -0.48 4.25
CA CYS A 35 7.02 -1.39 5.38
C CYS A 35 5.54 -1.41 5.76
N LEU A 36 4.77 -0.42 5.31
CA LEU A 36 3.33 -0.31 5.51
C LEU A 36 2.72 0.46 4.35
N VAL A 37 1.62 -0.03 3.81
CA VAL A 37 0.77 0.71 2.88
C VAL A 37 -0.67 0.64 3.35
N VAL A 38 -1.34 1.79 3.35
CA VAL A 38 -2.78 1.90 3.62
C VAL A 38 -3.45 2.42 2.36
N ILE A 39 -4.51 1.74 1.92
CA ILE A 39 -5.26 2.07 0.71
C ILE A 39 -6.74 2.25 1.06
N LEU A 40 -7.34 3.32 0.55
CA LEU A 40 -8.76 3.63 0.66
C LEU A 40 -9.36 3.76 -0.75
N ALA A 41 -10.42 3.01 -1.03
CA ALA A 41 -11.16 3.09 -2.28
C ALA A 41 -12.41 3.98 -2.15
N THR A 42 -12.84 4.59 -3.24
CA THR A 42 -14.10 5.36 -3.33
C THR A 42 -15.35 4.52 -2.99
N GLY A 43 -15.28 3.19 -3.08
CA GLY A 43 -16.33 2.25 -2.68
C GLY A 43 -16.39 1.94 -1.18
N ALA A 44 -15.72 2.72 -0.32
CA ALA A 44 -15.59 2.47 1.13
C ALA A 44 -14.88 1.16 1.50
N HIS A 45 -13.98 0.68 0.63
CA HIS A 45 -13.06 -0.41 0.93
C HIS A 45 -11.73 0.11 1.46
N CYS A 46 -11.17 -0.55 2.46
CA CYS A 46 -9.82 -0.28 2.95
C CYS A 46 -8.95 -1.53 2.90
N ALA A 47 -7.69 -1.35 2.52
CA ALA A 47 -6.68 -2.38 2.56
C ALA A 47 -5.45 -1.89 3.33
N ILE A 48 -4.84 -2.81 4.05
CA ILE A 48 -3.58 -2.62 4.75
C ILE A 48 -2.61 -3.68 4.23
N MET A 49 -1.44 -3.25 3.78
CA MET A 49 -0.37 -4.12 3.30
C MET A 49 0.86 -3.94 4.19
N VAL A 50 1.35 -5.04 4.75
CA VAL A 50 2.61 -5.14 5.49
C VAL A 50 3.41 -6.36 4.97
N PRO A 51 4.74 -6.43 5.16
CA PRO A 51 5.52 -7.55 4.68
C PRO A 51 4.99 -8.88 5.22
N GLY A 52 4.68 -9.81 4.32
CA GLY A 52 4.15 -11.14 4.66
C GLY A 52 2.65 -11.18 4.99
N MET A 53 1.96 -10.03 5.05
CA MET A 53 0.52 -9.98 5.31
C MET A 53 -0.11 -8.80 4.58
N ALA A 54 -1.03 -9.06 3.66
CA ALA A 54 -1.97 -8.04 3.20
C ALA A 54 -3.38 -8.41 3.67
N GLN A 55 -4.17 -7.40 4.04
CA GLN A 55 -5.55 -7.55 4.48
C GLN A 55 -6.44 -6.53 3.76
N ASN A 56 -7.58 -6.98 3.22
CA ASN A 56 -8.68 -6.13 2.76
C ASN A 56 -9.91 -6.50 3.58
N GLY A 57 -10.44 -5.56 4.35
CA GLY A 57 -11.55 -5.81 5.27
C GLY A 57 -11.29 -6.98 6.22
N THR A 58 -12.08 -8.05 6.12
CA THR A 58 -11.99 -9.25 6.97
C THR A 58 -11.18 -10.41 6.35
N VAL A 59 -10.66 -10.24 5.13
CA VAL A 59 -9.97 -11.32 4.40
C VAL A 59 -8.46 -11.10 4.46
N ALA A 60 -7.73 -12.10 4.97
CA ALA A 60 -6.29 -12.19 4.82
C ALA A 60 -5.97 -12.53 3.36
N LEU A 61 -5.19 -11.69 2.70
CA LEU A 61 -4.92 -11.76 1.26
C LEU A 61 -3.73 -12.70 1.04
N ALA A 62 -3.95 -13.76 0.26
CA ALA A 62 -2.96 -14.83 0.02
C ALA A 62 -1.77 -14.42 -0.88
N GLY A 63 -1.81 -13.23 -1.50
CA GLY A 63 -0.70 -12.70 -2.33
C GLY A 63 0.50 -12.14 -1.54
N GLY A 64 0.50 -12.31 -0.21
CA GLY A 64 1.24 -11.51 0.78
C GLY A 64 2.77 -11.52 0.79
N THR A 65 3.47 -12.21 -0.10
CA THR A 65 4.96 -12.21 -0.09
C THR A 65 5.60 -11.28 -1.13
N ALA A 66 4.89 -10.91 -2.20
CA ALA A 66 5.46 -10.10 -3.31
C ALA A 66 5.04 -8.62 -3.31
N ILE A 67 4.20 -8.21 -2.35
CA ILE A 67 3.59 -6.88 -2.32
C ILE A 67 4.60 -5.76 -2.03
N HIS A 68 5.77 -6.07 -1.49
CA HIS A 68 6.79 -5.07 -1.14
C HIS A 68 7.97 -5.15 -2.11
N ALA A 69 7.85 -4.43 -3.22
CA ALA A 69 8.94 -4.26 -4.17
C ALA A 69 10.10 -3.44 -3.56
N THR A 70 11.28 -3.52 -4.17
CA THR A 70 12.45 -2.72 -3.77
C THR A 70 12.20 -1.22 -3.84
N ASP A 71 11.23 -0.78 -4.65
CA ASP A 71 10.91 0.62 -4.92
C ASP A 71 9.40 0.90 -4.90
N GLY A 72 8.71 0.35 -3.91
CA GLY A 72 7.30 0.64 -3.65
C GLY A 72 6.51 -0.60 -3.27
N PHE A 73 5.35 -0.77 -3.91
CA PHE A 73 4.46 -1.91 -3.64
C PHE A 73 3.72 -2.38 -4.89
N VAL A 74 3.27 -3.64 -4.86
CA VAL A 74 2.50 -4.27 -5.94
C VAL A 74 1.03 -4.39 -5.53
N THR A 75 0.14 -4.07 -6.45
CA THR A 75 -1.31 -4.12 -6.28
C THR A 75 -1.92 -5.12 -7.24
N PHE A 76 -2.96 -5.80 -6.79
CA PHE A 76 -3.71 -6.78 -7.56
C PHE A 76 -5.19 -6.34 -7.64
N THR A 77 -5.94 -7.01 -8.48
CA THR A 77 -7.41 -7.09 -8.39
C THR A 77 -7.75 -8.42 -7.72
N THR A 78 -7.10 -9.48 -8.16
CA THR A 78 -7.26 -10.82 -7.65
C THR A 78 -6.49 -10.98 -6.35
N GLY A 79 -7.21 -11.23 -5.26
CA GLY A 79 -6.60 -11.54 -3.97
C GLY A 79 -6.51 -10.37 -3.00
N ASP A 80 -6.29 -9.13 -3.45
CA ASP A 80 -6.31 -7.93 -2.59
C ASP A 80 -7.49 -6.97 -2.86
N GLY A 81 -8.15 -7.06 -4.02
CA GLY A 81 -9.31 -6.24 -4.39
C GLY A 81 -9.01 -4.74 -4.50
N VAL A 82 -7.74 -4.37 -4.71
CA VAL A 82 -7.32 -2.95 -4.72
C VAL A 82 -7.11 -2.37 -6.11
N ARG A 83 -7.71 -2.97 -7.15
CA ARG A 83 -7.68 -2.43 -8.52
C ARG A 83 -8.98 -2.60 -9.31
N THR A 84 -10.11 -2.83 -8.64
CA THR A 84 -11.43 -2.94 -9.26
C THR A 84 -11.74 -1.74 -10.18
N ALA A 85 -12.10 -2.00 -11.43
CA ALA A 85 -12.38 -0.97 -12.42
C ALA A 85 -13.55 -0.06 -12.01
N GLY A 86 -13.41 1.22 -12.33
CA GLY A 86 -14.39 2.26 -11.99
C GLY A 86 -14.28 2.80 -10.57
N TRP A 87 -13.34 2.31 -9.76
CA TRP A 87 -13.02 2.87 -8.44
C TRP A 87 -11.73 3.69 -8.49
N THR A 88 -11.63 4.67 -7.59
CA THR A 88 -10.39 5.42 -7.35
C THR A 88 -9.82 4.99 -6.00
N TYR A 89 -8.52 4.73 -5.97
CA TYR A 89 -7.79 4.31 -4.78
C TYR A 89 -6.83 5.41 -4.34
N TYR A 90 -6.89 5.78 -3.07
CA TYR A 90 -5.99 6.72 -2.40
C TYR A 90 -5.09 5.93 -1.46
N TRP A 91 -3.81 6.25 -1.43
CA TRP A 91 -2.85 5.46 -0.65
C TRP A 91 -1.83 6.31 0.09
N MET A 92 -1.32 5.73 1.17
CA MET A 92 -0.18 6.20 1.95
C MET A 92 0.79 5.04 2.16
N ALA A 93 2.07 5.27 1.90
CA ALA A 93 3.15 4.30 2.06
C ALA A 93 4.24 4.83 3.00
N LEU A 94 4.68 4.02 3.95
CA LEU A 94 5.81 4.30 4.84
C LEU A 94 7.05 3.52 4.41
N GLU A 95 8.19 4.20 4.44
CA GLU A 95 9.50 3.63 4.16
C GLU A 95 9.91 2.55 5.17
N ALA A 96 10.51 1.46 4.66
CA ALA A 96 11.11 0.41 5.46
C ALA A 96 12.44 0.81 6.10
N ASP A 97 12.82 0.06 7.13
CA ASP A 97 14.08 0.23 7.85
C ASP A 97 15.32 -0.13 7.04
#